data_AF-A0A378XUT7-F1
#
_entry.id   AF-A0A378XUT7-F1
#
_cell.length_a   1.000
_cell.length_b   1.000
_cell.length_c   1.000
_cell.angle_alpha   90.00
_cell.angle_beta   90.00
_cell.angle_gamma   90.00
#
_symmetry.space_group_name_H-M   'P 1'
#
loop_
_entity.id
_entity.type
_entity.pdbx_description
1 polymer ?
#
loop_
_entity_poly.entity_id
_entity_poly.type
_entity_poly.pdbx_seq_one_letter_code
_entity_poly.pdbx_strand_id
1 'polypeptide(L)'
;MINEGVDVGQALYTLNRAARRLNRLLWYNKKMTNGKCANHKLLKLQQQYYSLKERAIANLVDSGLAEVVGIHSKTDLFGNKTYFTYYKVGDYKFHLPATQNESLPYLGEYLKCNSEYNYKNPMRVSKAEYLIESYIKEGDMQN
;
A
#
# COMPACT_ATOMS: atom_id res chain seq x y z
N MET A 1 6.48 -25.19 -2.36
CA MET A 1 5.17 -24.59 -2.68
C MET A 1 5.30 -23.10 -2.42
N ILE A 2 5.12 -22.28 -3.46
CA ILE A 2 5.01 -20.82 -3.34
C ILE A 2 3.70 -20.58 -2.58
N ASN A 3 3.77 -19.96 -1.41
CA ASN A 3 2.57 -19.59 -0.67
C ASN A 3 2.13 -18.24 -1.23
N GLU A 4 1.29 -18.28 -2.26
CA GLU A 4 0.95 -17.11 -3.10
C GLU A 4 0.54 -15.88 -2.27
N GLY A 5 -0.25 -16.08 -1.21
CA GLY A 5 -0.63 -14.99 -0.29
C GLY A 5 0.54 -14.40 0.50
N VAL A 6 1.54 -15.19 0.89
CA VAL A 6 2.72 -14.74 1.65
C VAL A 6 3.68 -13.94 0.76
N ASP A 7 3.93 -14.43 -0.46
CA ASP A 7 4.86 -13.78 -1.39
C ASP A 7 4.28 -12.47 -1.94
N VAL A 8 2.97 -12.44 -2.26
CA VAL A 8 2.28 -11.22 -2.69
C VAL A 8 2.16 -10.22 -1.53
N GLY A 9 1.85 -10.68 -0.31
CA GLY A 9 1.83 -9.83 0.87
C GLY A 9 3.18 -9.15 1.15
N GLN A 10 4.29 -9.90 1.01
CA GLN A 10 5.64 -9.34 1.15
C GLN A 10 5.98 -8.36 0.03
N ALA A 11 5.59 -8.66 -1.20
CA ALA A 11 5.77 -7.77 -2.34
C ALA A 11 5.01 -6.44 -2.13
N LEU A 12 3.75 -6.51 -1.69
CA LEU A 12 2.95 -5.34 -1.33
C LEU A 12 3.58 -4.50 -0.22
N TYR A 13 4.09 -5.15 0.83
CA TYR A 13 4.79 -4.46 1.90
C TYR A 13 6.02 -3.71 1.38
N THR A 14 6.78 -4.34 0.49
CA THR A 14 7.97 -3.76 -0.16
C THR A 14 7.61 -2.53 -0.99
N LEU A 15 6.58 -2.65 -1.83
CA LEU A 15 6.12 -1.59 -2.70
C LEU A 15 5.58 -0.40 -1.90
N ASN A 16 4.76 -0.68 -0.87
CA ASN A 16 4.21 0.35 0.03
C ASN A 16 5.33 1.09 0.79
N ARG A 17 6.37 0.36 1.24
CA ARG A 17 7.54 0.98 1.87
C ARG A 17 8.31 1.87 0.89
N ALA A 18 8.47 1.45 -0.37
CA ALA A 18 9.07 2.26 -1.42
C ALA A 18 8.26 3.54 -1.71
N ALA A 19 6.94 3.43 -1.85
CA ALA A 19 6.04 4.58 -2.04
C ALA A 19 6.13 5.59 -0.88
N ARG A 20 6.18 5.11 0.37
CA ARG A 20 6.39 5.98 1.55
C ARG A 20 7.74 6.67 1.55
N ARG A 21 8.80 6.00 1.06
CA ARG A 21 10.13 6.61 0.90
C ARG A 21 10.10 7.70 -0.18
N LEU A 22 9.43 7.47 -1.30
CA LEU A 22 9.23 8.47 -2.36
C LEU A 22 8.51 9.71 -1.82
N ASN A 23 7.49 9.54 -0.97
CA ASN A 23 6.79 10.66 -0.33
C ASN A 23 7.75 11.58 0.44
N ARG A 24 8.70 11.00 1.19
CA ARG A 24 9.73 11.77 1.89
C ARG A 24 10.62 12.52 0.92
N LEU A 25 11.09 11.85 -0.14
CA LEU A 25 11.93 12.48 -1.16
C LEU A 25 11.22 13.61 -1.91
N LEU A 26 9.92 13.47 -2.19
CA LEU A 26 9.11 14.53 -2.79
C LEU A 26 9.07 15.78 -1.92
N TRP A 27 9.00 15.61 -0.60
CA TRP A 27 9.05 16.72 0.34
C TRP A 27 10.41 17.44 0.35
N TYR A 28 11.51 16.70 0.28
CA TYR A 28 12.87 17.28 0.21
C TYR A 28 13.18 17.91 -1.14
N ASN A 29 12.74 17.29 -2.24
CA ASN A 29 13.11 17.66 -3.61
C ASN A 29 12.06 18.54 -4.31
N LYS A 30 11.27 19.31 -3.56
CA LYS A 30 10.17 20.14 -4.11
C LYS A 30 10.60 21.06 -5.26
N LYS A 31 11.86 21.50 -5.28
CA LYS A 31 12.42 22.41 -6.30
C LYS A 31 13.20 21.70 -7.42
N MET A 32 13.40 20.38 -7.36
CA MET A 32 14.13 19.66 -8.40
C MET A 32 13.23 19.39 -9.61
N THR A 33 13.53 20.06 -10.72
CA THR A 33 12.78 19.93 -11.98
C THR A 33 13.41 18.93 -12.96
N ASN A 34 14.72 18.65 -12.84
CA ASN A 34 15.49 17.86 -13.80
C ASN A 34 16.18 16.63 -13.17
N GLY A 35 16.60 15.68 -14.02
CA GLY A 35 17.33 14.47 -13.62
C GLY A 35 16.43 13.27 -13.26
N LYS A 36 17.03 12.23 -12.65
CA LYS A 36 16.34 11.01 -12.19
C LYS A 36 15.49 11.25 -10.94
N CYS A 37 15.88 12.24 -10.13
CA CYS A 37 15.20 12.62 -8.88
C CYS A 37 14.25 13.81 -9.06
N ALA A 38 13.91 14.17 -10.31
CA ALA A 38 12.96 15.24 -10.60
C ALA A 38 11.61 14.95 -9.94
N ASN A 39 10.99 15.99 -9.36
CA ASN A 39 9.79 15.85 -8.54
C ASN A 39 8.65 15.14 -9.29
N HIS A 40 8.38 15.55 -10.54
CA HIS A 40 7.32 14.93 -11.36
C HIS A 40 7.55 13.42 -11.61
N LYS A 41 8.81 12.97 -11.74
CA LYS A 41 9.13 11.54 -11.92
C LYS A 41 8.91 10.75 -10.65
N LEU A 42 9.34 11.30 -9.51
CA LEU A 42 9.13 10.68 -8.21
C LEU A 42 7.64 10.61 -7.86
N LEU A 43 6.87 11.63 -8.22
CA LEU A 43 5.42 11.67 -8.01
C LEU A 43 4.72 10.64 -8.88
N LYS A 44 5.06 10.56 -10.16
CA LYS A 44 4.54 9.55 -11.08
C LYS A 44 4.81 8.13 -10.58
N LEU A 45 6.04 7.86 -10.14
CA LEU A 45 6.41 6.56 -9.59
C LEU A 45 5.66 6.23 -8.29
N GLN A 46 5.48 7.22 -7.42
CA GLN A 46 4.69 7.06 -6.19
C GLN A 46 3.23 6.71 -6.50
N GLN A 47 2.61 7.41 -7.44
CA GLN A 47 1.24 7.17 -7.87
C GLN A 47 1.09 5.77 -8.47
N GLN A 48 2.05 5.34 -9.31
CA GLN A 48 2.09 3.99 -9.86
C GLN A 48 2.10 2.93 -8.74
N TYR A 49 2.95 3.10 -7.71
CA TYR A 49 3.03 2.15 -6.60
C TYR A 49 1.76 2.08 -5.75
N TYR A 50 1.07 3.21 -5.56
CA TYR A 50 -0.23 3.19 -4.87
C TYR A 50 -1.33 2.54 -5.73
N SER A 51 -1.36 2.80 -7.03
CA SER A 51 -2.31 2.16 -7.94
C SER A 51 -2.11 0.64 -8.00
N LEU A 52 -0.87 0.16 -8.08
CA LEU A 52 -0.55 -1.27 -8.02
C LEU A 52 -1.01 -1.89 -6.70
N LYS A 53 -0.78 -1.20 -5.58
CA LYS A 53 -1.22 -1.66 -4.26
C LYS A 53 -2.75 -1.78 -4.18
N GLU A 54 -3.48 -0.77 -4.63
CA GLU A 54 -4.95 -0.76 -4.60
C GLU A 54 -5.52 -1.92 -5.42
N ARG A 55 -5.06 -2.09 -6.66
CA ARG A 55 -5.50 -3.18 -7.55
C ARG A 55 -5.19 -4.56 -6.99
N ALA A 56 -3.97 -4.76 -6.51
CA ALA A 56 -3.58 -6.05 -5.95
C ALA A 56 -4.35 -6.40 -4.69
N ILE A 57 -4.64 -5.42 -3.82
CA ILE A 57 -5.48 -5.67 -2.63
C ILE A 57 -6.90 -6.05 -3.05
N ALA A 58 -7.48 -5.40 -4.07
CA ALA A 58 -8.80 -5.79 -4.59
C ALA A 58 -8.81 -7.26 -5.05
N ASN A 59 -7.86 -7.66 -5.90
CA ASN A 59 -7.76 -9.05 -6.38
C ASN A 59 -7.52 -10.05 -5.24
N LEU A 60 -6.73 -9.68 -4.23
CA LEU A 60 -6.51 -10.53 -3.05
C LEU A 60 -7.79 -10.69 -2.20
N VAL A 61 -8.61 -9.64 -2.09
CA VAL A 61 -9.90 -9.73 -1.41
C VAL A 61 -10.84 -10.64 -2.19
N ASP A 62 -10.92 -10.46 -3.51
CA ASP A 62 -11.81 -11.25 -4.38
C ASP A 62 -11.43 -12.75 -4.37
N SER A 63 -10.13 -13.05 -4.28
CA SER A 63 -9.62 -14.42 -4.16
C SER A 63 -9.62 -14.99 -2.74
N GLY A 64 -10.08 -14.23 -1.74
CA GLY A 64 -10.12 -14.65 -0.33
C GLY A 64 -8.74 -14.77 0.35
N LEU A 65 -7.69 -14.23 -0.27
CA LEU A 65 -6.33 -14.19 0.26
C LEU A 65 -6.05 -12.95 1.13
N ALA A 66 -6.94 -11.96 1.09
CA ALA A 66 -6.94 -10.81 1.99
C ALA A 66 -8.22 -10.73 2.81
N GLU A 67 -8.08 -10.27 4.05
CA GLU A 67 -9.19 -10.00 4.97
C GLU A 67 -9.44 -8.48 5.01
N VAL A 68 -10.70 -8.08 4.80
CA VAL A 68 -11.18 -6.72 5.10
C VAL A 68 -11.55 -6.68 6.58
N VAL A 69 -10.75 -5.98 7.39
CA VAL A 69 -10.86 -6.07 8.85
C VAL A 69 -11.79 -5.00 9.43
N GLY A 70 -11.75 -3.78 8.89
CA GLY A 70 -12.51 -2.65 9.44
C GLY A 70 -12.00 -1.30 8.97
N ILE A 71 -12.42 -0.23 9.64
CA ILE A 71 -12.04 1.15 9.31
C ILE A 71 -11.30 1.80 10.48
N HIS A 72 -10.17 2.44 10.19
CA HIS A 72 -9.57 3.43 11.07
C HIS A 72 -9.90 4.84 10.60
N SER A 73 -9.86 5.80 11.51
CA SER A 73 -9.79 7.22 11.14
C SER A 73 -8.47 7.85 11.55
N LYS A 74 -8.12 8.96 10.93
CA LYS A 74 -7.00 9.80 11.34
C LYS A 74 -7.46 11.24 11.36
N THR A 75 -7.23 11.92 12.48
CA THR A 75 -7.49 13.35 12.60
C THR A 75 -6.20 14.12 12.36
N ASP A 76 -6.24 15.16 11.54
CA ASP A 76 -5.10 16.07 11.36
C ASP A 76 -5.08 17.19 12.43
N LEU A 77 -4.04 18.03 12.41
CA LEU A 77 -3.90 19.14 13.36
C LEU A 77 -4.99 20.22 13.22
N PHE A 78 -5.74 20.22 12.12
CA PHE A 78 -6.82 21.15 11.83
C PHE A 78 -8.20 20.54 12.14
N GLY A 79 -8.25 19.32 12.66
CA GLY A 79 -9.50 18.61 12.97
C GLY A 79 -10.14 17.91 11.77
N ASN A 80 -9.49 17.88 10.60
CA ASN A 80 -10.03 17.14 9.45
C ASN A 80 -9.84 15.64 9.68
N LYS A 81 -10.91 14.88 9.48
CA LYS A 81 -10.93 13.44 9.66
C LYS A 81 -10.85 12.72 8.32
N THR A 82 -9.86 11.85 8.17
CA THR A 82 -9.72 10.95 7.03
C THR A 82 -9.97 9.51 7.47
N TYR A 83 -10.63 8.71 6.65
CA TYR A 83 -10.91 7.31 6.93
C TYR A 83 -10.05 6.39 6.06
N PHE A 84 -9.69 5.23 6.61
CA PHE A 84 -8.91 4.22 5.92
C PHE A 84 -9.44 2.82 6.23
N THR A 85 -9.70 2.05 5.18
CA THR A 85 -10.05 0.63 5.31
C THR A 85 -8.77 -0.13 5.62
N TYR A 86 -8.86 -1.00 6.62
CA TYR A 86 -7.76 -1.82 7.10
C TYR A 86 -7.87 -3.23 6.54
N TYR A 87 -6.82 -3.65 5.84
CA TYR A 87 -6.70 -4.97 5.22
C TYR A 87 -5.55 -5.75 5.83
N LYS A 88 -5.72 -7.06 5.92
CA LYS A 88 -4.64 -8.01 6.22
C LYS A 88 -4.40 -8.96 5.04
N VAL A 89 -3.13 -9.22 4.75
CA VAL A 89 -2.68 -10.23 3.78
C VAL A 89 -1.63 -11.08 4.47
N GLY A 90 -2.03 -12.23 4.99
CA GLY A 90 -1.21 -12.99 5.95
C GLY A 90 -0.79 -12.10 7.13
N ASP A 91 0.51 -11.99 7.37
CA ASP A 91 1.08 -11.17 8.46
C ASP A 91 1.17 -9.66 8.13
N TYR A 92 0.90 -9.29 6.87
CA TYR A 92 1.06 -7.92 6.39
C TYR A 92 -0.23 -7.13 6.53
N LYS A 93 -0.06 -5.83 6.79
CA LYS A 93 -1.11 -4.90 7.18
C LYS A 93 -1.12 -3.71 6.23
N PHE A 94 -2.28 -3.38 5.69
CA PHE A 94 -2.42 -2.31 4.71
C PHE A 94 -3.61 -1.41 5.01
N HIS A 95 -3.46 -0.14 4.64
CA HIS A 95 -4.52 0.86 4.67
C HIS A 95 -4.73 1.41 3.27
N LEU A 96 -5.98 1.46 2.82
CA LEU A 96 -6.39 2.20 1.63
C LEU A 96 -7.34 3.33 2.04
N PRO A 97 -7.39 4.46 1.32
CA PRO A 97 -8.37 5.51 1.57
C PRO A 97 -9.78 4.94 1.52
N ALA A 98 -10.60 5.30 2.51
CA ALA A 98 -11.98 4.87 2.64
C ALA A 98 -12.93 6.06 2.59
N THR A 99 -14.19 5.77 2.28
CA THR A 99 -15.27 6.72 2.55
C THR A 99 -15.85 6.48 3.95
N GLN A 100 -16.41 7.51 4.56
CA GLN A 100 -17.01 7.40 5.90
C GLN A 100 -18.19 6.41 5.98
N ASN A 101 -18.81 6.09 4.83
CA ASN A 101 -20.05 5.32 4.74
C ASN A 101 -19.86 3.82 4.51
N GLU A 102 -18.63 3.32 4.56
CA GLU A 102 -18.39 1.88 4.48
C GLU A 102 -18.98 1.18 5.72
N SER A 103 -19.81 0.16 5.51
CA SER A 103 -20.49 -0.61 6.57
C SER A 103 -19.55 -1.57 7.33
N LEU A 104 -18.33 -1.13 7.61
CA LEU A 104 -17.29 -1.92 8.27
C LEU A 104 -17.14 -1.51 9.74
N PRO A 105 -16.70 -2.42 10.61
CA PRO A 105 -16.51 -2.11 12.02
C PRO A 105 -15.45 -1.01 12.20
N TYR A 106 -15.77 -0.02 13.03
CA TYR A 106 -14.82 1.04 13.37
C TYR A 106 -13.81 0.52 14.40
N LEU A 107 -12.53 0.57 14.02
CA LEU A 107 -11.43 0.02 14.79
C LEU A 107 -10.70 1.09 15.64
N GLY A 108 -11.20 2.33 15.65
CA GLY A 108 -10.61 3.45 16.37
C GLY A 108 -9.72 4.34 15.51
N GLU A 109 -8.98 5.22 16.19
CA GLU A 109 -8.05 6.12 15.52
C GLU A 109 -6.76 5.39 15.13
N TYR A 110 -6.26 5.68 13.94
CA TYR A 110 -5.01 5.17 13.42
C TYR A 110 -3.84 5.67 14.28
N LEU A 111 -3.36 4.81 15.16
CA LEU A 111 -2.13 5.02 15.90
C LEU A 111 -0.96 4.45 15.11
N LYS A 112 -0.02 5.31 14.72
CA LYS A 112 1.19 4.89 14.02
C LYS A 112 2.04 4.02 14.96
N CYS A 113 1.91 2.70 14.84
CA CYS A 113 2.71 1.78 15.65
C CYS A 113 4.15 1.73 15.11
N ASN A 114 5.13 1.96 15.98
CA ASN A 114 6.56 1.95 15.62
C ASN A 114 7.11 0.54 15.28
N SER A 115 6.31 -0.52 15.42
CA SER A 115 6.74 -1.90 15.17
C SER A 115 6.96 -2.24 13.69
N GLU A 116 6.42 -1.45 12.75
CA GLU A 116 6.64 -1.64 11.30
C GLU A 116 8.12 -1.54 10.88
N TYR A 117 8.98 -0.95 11.72
CA TYR A 117 10.41 -0.79 11.43
C TYR A 117 11.22 -2.10 11.52
N ASN A 118 10.67 -3.14 12.16
CA ASN A 118 11.41 -4.37 12.46
C ASN A 118 11.29 -5.47 11.40
N TYR A 119 10.43 -5.30 10.38
CA TYR A 119 10.40 -6.24 9.26
C TYR A 119 11.67 -6.07 8.41
N LYS A 120 12.59 -7.03 8.53
CA LYS A 120 13.64 -7.23 7.55
C LYS A 120 12.95 -7.43 6.20
N ASN A 121 13.23 -6.55 5.25
CA ASN A 121 12.66 -6.65 3.93
C ASN A 121 13.71 -7.26 2.99
N PRO A 122 13.64 -8.57 2.69
CA PRO A 122 14.61 -9.22 1.82
C PRO A 122 14.34 -8.92 0.33
N MET A 123 13.15 -8.41 -0.03
CA MET A 123 12.73 -8.31 -1.42
C MET A 123 13.17 -6.99 -2.06
N ARG A 124 13.76 -7.08 -3.26
CA ARG A 124 14.06 -5.90 -4.09
C ARG A 124 12.77 -5.30 -4.64
N VAL A 125 12.71 -3.97 -4.73
CA VAL A 125 11.52 -3.26 -5.25
C VAL A 125 11.15 -3.72 -6.66
N SER A 126 12.12 -3.93 -7.54
CA SER A 126 11.86 -4.43 -8.91
C SER A 126 11.26 -5.82 -8.93
N LYS A 127 11.65 -6.71 -8.00
CA LYS A 127 11.06 -8.04 -7.86
C LYS A 127 9.63 -7.93 -7.31
N ALA A 128 9.40 -7.05 -6.34
CA ALA A 128 8.08 -6.80 -5.80
C ALA A 128 7.12 -6.28 -6.88
N GLU A 129 7.56 -5.28 -7.65
CA GLU A 129 6.80 -4.72 -8.77
C GLU A 129 6.41 -5.79 -9.78
N TYR A 130 7.37 -6.61 -10.24
CA TYR A 130 7.11 -7.73 -11.14
C TYR A 130 6.07 -8.73 -10.58
N LEU A 131 6.19 -9.12 -9.30
CA LEU A 131 5.27 -10.06 -8.68
C LEU A 131 3.85 -9.49 -8.61
N ILE A 132 3.72 -8.22 -8.20
CA ILE A 132 2.41 -7.55 -8.12
C ILE A 132 1.78 -7.41 -9.50
N GLU A 133 2.54 -6.98 -10.50
CA GLU A 133 2.03 -6.84 -11.86
C GLU A 133 1.61 -8.19 -12.48
N SER A 134 2.37 -9.26 -12.21
CA SER A 134 2.03 -10.61 -12.68
C SER A 134 0.73 -11.09 -12.03
N TYR A 135 0.62 -10.94 -10.71
CA TYR A 135 -0.57 -11.31 -9.96
C TYR A 135 -1.82 -10.53 -10.42
N ILE A 136 -1.69 -9.22 -10.65
CA ILE A 136 -2.80 -8.40 -11.15
C ILE A 136 -3.26 -8.90 -12.53
N LYS A 137 -2.32 -9.17 -13.44
CA LYS A 137 -2.65 -9.68 -14.78
C LYS A 137 -3.38 -11.03 -14.73
N GLU A 138 -2.96 -11.92 -13.84
CA GLU A 138 -3.62 -13.22 -13.66
C GLU A 138 -5.05 -13.07 -13.14
N GLY A 139 -5.28 -12.17 -12.18
CA GLY A 139 -6.63 -11.87 -11.68
C GLY A 139 -7.52 -11.19 -12.72
N ASP A 140 -6.97 -10.27 -13.53
CA ASP A 140 -7.72 -9.59 -14.60
C ASP A 140 -8.15 -10.55 -15.74
N MET A 141 -7.48 -11.70 -15.91
CA MET A 141 -7.84 -12.71 -16.91
C MET A 141 -8.93 -13.68 -16.44
N GLN A 142 -9.22 -13.73 -15.14
CA GLN A 142 -10.19 -14.65 -14.55
C GLN A 142 -11.58 -14.02 -14.33
N ASN A 143 -11.68 -12.70 -14.51
CA ASN A 143 -12.91 -11.89 -14.43
C ASN A 143 -13.38 -11.48 -15.83
#